data_AF-A0A542ZM55-F1
#
_entry.id   AF-A0A542ZM55-F1
#
_cell.length_a   1.000
_cell.length_b   1.000
_cell.length_c   1.000
_cell.angle_alpha   90.00
_cell.angle_beta   90.00
_cell.angle_gamma   90.00
#
_symmetry.space_group_name_H-M   'P 1'
#
loop_
_entity.id
_entity.type
_entity.pdbx_description
1 polymer ?
#
loop_
_entity_poly.entity_id
_entity_poly.type
_entity_poly.pdbx_seq_one_letter_code
_entity_poly.pdbx_strand_id
1 'polypeptide(L)'
;MVASGARGAAGEDRPSVETQLGLIVDVIDAASRLERDTESTLASCAAVAEPRGAAGRRAGDLVVQYHRLQQRLLDLPLDHRRSGIADEVDERLRVRMATLCAALQLAFTANPSVLTESARLAIPGLGSETGRLLDLRARLVAQLLEAGESARPPSFPGLTALLKSSPLSPRRRRALIAAAVAAVLLPVVALLTVAAHGSPPHPASS
;
A
#
# COMPACT_ATOMS: atom_id res chain seq x y z
N MET A 1 -36.90 -25.50 -39.59
CA MET A 1 -35.63 -24.98 -40.13
C MET A 1 -35.60 -23.48 -39.88
N VAL A 2 -34.40 -22.91 -39.64
CA VAL A 2 -34.08 -21.56 -39.10
C VAL A 2 -34.05 -21.54 -37.55
N ALA A 3 -32.95 -22.01 -36.94
CA ALA A 3 -31.72 -21.28 -36.57
C ALA A 3 -31.97 -20.29 -35.41
N SER A 4 -31.79 -20.70 -34.14
CA SER A 4 -30.52 -20.65 -33.41
C SER A 4 -29.71 -19.38 -33.72
N GLY A 5 -29.93 -18.34 -32.91
CA GLY A 5 -29.24 -17.06 -32.98
C GLY A 5 -28.70 -16.68 -31.60
N ALA A 6 -27.46 -17.11 -31.34
CA ALA A 6 -26.46 -16.46 -30.49
C ALA A 6 -26.89 -15.91 -29.11
N ARG A 7 -26.70 -16.76 -28.09
CA ARG A 7 -26.16 -16.31 -26.80
C ARG A 7 -24.77 -15.72 -27.04
N GLY A 8 -24.71 -14.42 -27.32
CA GLY A 8 -23.48 -13.65 -27.49
C GLY A 8 -23.07 -12.96 -26.20
N ALA A 9 -22.15 -13.58 -25.47
CA ALA A 9 -21.03 -12.95 -24.76
C ALA A 9 -21.28 -11.60 -24.03
N ALA A 10 -21.94 -11.64 -22.88
CA ALA A 10 -21.54 -10.81 -21.74
C ALA A 10 -20.77 -11.69 -20.74
N GLY A 11 -19.72 -12.35 -21.23
CA GLY A 11 -18.71 -12.91 -20.35
C GLY A 11 -17.88 -11.73 -19.91
N GLU A 12 -18.24 -11.12 -18.78
CA GLU A 12 -17.41 -10.14 -18.08
C GLU A 12 -15.97 -10.63 -18.13
N ASP A 13 -15.11 -9.80 -18.71
CA ASP A 13 -13.67 -10.02 -18.78
C ASP A 13 -13.13 -9.89 -17.35
N ARG A 14 -13.37 -10.93 -16.55
CA ARG A 14 -13.08 -10.94 -15.12
C ARG A 14 -11.56 -10.84 -14.99
N PRO A 15 -11.04 -9.83 -14.28
CA PRO A 15 -9.61 -9.61 -14.21
C PRO A 15 -8.91 -10.85 -13.66
N SER A 16 -7.72 -11.10 -14.17
CA SER A 16 -6.91 -12.23 -13.72
C SER A 16 -6.68 -12.15 -12.21
N VAL A 17 -6.41 -13.30 -11.59
CA VAL A 17 -6.09 -13.38 -10.16
C VAL A 17 -4.92 -12.46 -9.80
N GLU A 18 -3.91 -12.42 -10.67
CA GLU A 18 -2.74 -11.54 -10.50
C GLU A 18 -3.15 -10.06 -10.53
N THR A 19 -4.02 -9.67 -11.47
CA THR A 19 -4.54 -8.31 -11.53
C THR A 19 -5.34 -7.96 -10.28
N GLN A 20 -6.22 -8.84 -9.81
CA GLN A 20 -7.02 -8.60 -8.60
C GLN A 20 -6.15 -8.42 -7.35
N LEU A 21 -5.17 -9.31 -7.14
CA LEU A 21 -4.25 -9.21 -6.01
C LEU A 21 -3.36 -7.96 -6.11
N GLY A 22 -2.91 -7.59 -7.32
CA GLY A 22 -2.15 -6.37 -7.56
C GLY A 22 -2.93 -5.12 -7.16
N LEU A 23 -4.22 -5.06 -7.51
CA LEU A 23 -5.10 -3.95 -7.14
C LEU A 23 -5.29 -3.83 -5.62
N ILE A 24 -5.40 -4.96 -4.90
CA ILE A 24 -5.48 -4.94 -3.43
C ILE A 24 -4.15 -4.46 -2.82
N VAL A 25 -3.02 -4.93 -3.35
CA VAL A 25 -1.68 -4.51 -2.88
C VAL A 25 -1.48 -3.02 -3.11
N ASP A 26 -1.94 -2.45 -4.23
CA ASP A 26 -1.88 -1.01 -4.49
C ASP A 26 -2.62 -0.18 -3.43
N VAL A 27 -3.79 -0.67 -2.97
CA VAL A 27 -4.55 -0.02 -1.90
C VAL A 27 -3.78 -0.09 -0.58
N ILE A 28 -3.20 -1.25 -0.26
CA ILE A 28 -2.39 -1.42 0.96
C ILE A 28 -1.15 -0.52 0.92
N ASP A 29 -0.44 -0.44 -0.21
CA ASP A 29 0.74 0.42 -0.39
C ASP A 29 0.38 1.90 -0.24
N ALA A 30 -0.77 2.31 -0.78
CA ALA A 30 -1.28 3.65 -0.58
C ALA A 30 -1.62 3.92 0.90
N ALA A 31 -2.28 2.99 1.58
CA ALA A 31 -2.60 3.11 3.00
C ALA A 31 -1.33 3.20 3.87
N SER A 32 -0.32 2.36 3.62
CA SER A 32 0.96 2.38 4.35
C SER A 32 1.74 3.67 4.18
N ARG A 33 1.62 4.36 3.03
CA ARG A 33 2.21 5.69 2.85
C ARG A 33 1.57 6.74 3.77
N LEU A 34 0.30 6.57 4.14
CA LEU A 34 -0.41 7.49 5.04
C LEU A 34 -0.13 7.21 6.52
N GLU A 35 0.43 6.04 6.88
CA GLU A 35 0.57 5.62 8.28
C GLU A 35 1.49 6.55 9.08
N ARG A 36 2.61 7.00 8.51
CA ARG A 36 3.52 7.93 9.22
C ARG A 36 2.85 9.27 9.52
N ASP A 37 2.12 9.80 8.54
CA ASP A 37 1.42 11.07 8.70
C ASP A 37 0.26 10.93 9.70
N THR A 38 -0.40 9.77 9.70
CA THR A 38 -1.44 9.44 10.67
C THR A 38 -0.86 9.38 12.07
N GLU A 39 0.25 8.68 12.28
CA GLU A 39 0.92 8.60 13.57
C GLU A 39 1.37 9.97 14.09
N SER A 40 2.00 10.77 13.22
CA SER A 40 2.43 12.13 13.54
C SER A 40 1.24 13.04 13.91
N THR A 41 0.11 12.87 13.21
CA THR A 41 -1.11 13.63 13.48
C THR A 41 -1.75 13.22 14.80
N LEU A 42 -1.82 11.91 15.11
CA LEU A 42 -2.31 11.40 16.39
C LEU A 42 -1.45 11.91 17.56
N ALA A 43 -0.13 11.84 17.42
CA ALA A 43 0.79 12.39 18.42
C ALA A 43 0.60 13.90 18.63
N SER A 44 0.32 14.65 17.56
CA SER A 44 0.03 16.09 17.65
C SER A 44 -1.31 16.36 18.37
N CYS A 45 -2.32 15.52 18.18
CA CYS A 45 -3.59 15.60 18.91
C CYS A 45 -3.45 15.26 20.40
N ALA A 46 -2.49 14.40 20.75
CA ALA A 46 -2.20 13.98 22.12
C ALA A 46 -1.22 14.90 22.87
N ALA A 47 -0.65 15.92 22.21
CA ALA A 47 0.37 16.78 22.80
C ALA A 47 -0.17 17.60 24.00
N VAL A 48 0.65 17.85 25.02
CA VAL A 48 0.24 18.62 26.22
C VAL A 48 -0.08 20.09 25.87
N ALA A 49 0.57 20.65 24.85
CA ALA A 49 0.22 21.96 24.32
C ALA A 49 -1.11 21.91 23.55
N GLU A 50 -1.84 23.03 23.51
CA GLU A 50 -3.09 23.11 22.75
C GLU A 50 -2.92 22.54 21.32
N PRO A 51 -3.77 21.60 20.90
CA PRO A 51 -3.69 21.04 19.57
C PRO A 51 -3.93 22.15 18.54
N ARG A 52 -2.93 22.39 17.69
CA ARG A 52 -2.98 23.46 16.70
C ARG A 52 -4.01 23.11 15.62
N GLY A 53 -4.74 24.11 15.11
CA GLY A 53 -5.69 23.92 14.01
C GLY A 53 -5.10 23.27 12.74
N ALA A 54 -3.77 23.30 12.57
CA ALA A 54 -3.08 22.55 11.53
C ALA A 54 -3.19 21.01 11.69
N ALA A 55 -3.11 20.49 12.93
CA ALA A 55 -3.31 19.07 13.21
C ALA A 55 -4.75 18.65 12.89
N GLY A 56 -5.73 19.51 13.24
CA GLY A 56 -7.13 19.30 12.92
C GLY A 56 -7.39 19.19 11.41
N ARG A 57 -6.86 20.13 10.63
CA ARG A 57 -6.95 20.09 9.16
C ARG A 57 -6.29 18.83 8.59
N ARG A 58 -5.08 18.49 9.05
CA ARG A 58 -4.36 17.31 8.56
C ARG A 58 -5.11 16.02 8.87
N ALA A 59 -5.68 15.89 10.06
CA ALA A 59 -6.50 14.73 10.41
C ALA A 59 -7.73 14.62 9.50
N GLY A 60 -8.42 15.73 9.22
CA GLY A 60 -9.53 15.77 8.27
C GLY A 60 -9.11 15.31 6.86
N ASP A 61 -7.98 15.80 6.35
CA ASP A 61 -7.43 15.36 5.06
C ASP A 61 -7.12 13.85 5.03
N LEU A 62 -6.59 13.31 6.14
CA LEU A 62 -6.29 11.88 6.25
C LEU A 62 -7.55 11.02 6.28
N VAL A 63 -8.60 11.46 6.98
CA VAL A 63 -9.91 10.77 6.96
C VAL A 63 -10.47 10.71 5.54
N VAL A 64 -10.43 11.81 4.79
CA VAL A 64 -10.86 11.83 3.39
C VAL A 64 -10.03 10.89 2.52
N GLN A 65 -8.71 10.85 2.71
CA GLN A 65 -7.83 9.95 1.95
C GLN A 65 -8.11 8.48 2.25
N TYR A 66 -8.27 8.10 3.52
CA TYR A 66 -8.64 6.73 3.88
C TYR A 66 -10.03 6.35 3.35
N HIS A 67 -10.99 7.27 3.39
CA HIS A 67 -12.31 7.03 2.81
C HIS A 67 -12.22 6.78 1.30
N ARG A 68 -11.40 7.55 0.56
CA ARG A 68 -11.16 7.30 -0.87
C ARG A 68 -10.51 5.95 -1.14
N LEU A 69 -9.56 5.52 -0.30
CA LEU A 69 -8.96 4.19 -0.41
C LEU A 69 -9.98 3.08 -0.14
N GLN A 70 -10.88 3.28 0.82
CA GLN A 70 -11.98 2.37 1.11
C GLN A 70 -12.93 2.25 -0.09
N GLN A 71 -13.37 3.37 -0.68
CA GLN A 71 -14.21 3.35 -1.87
C GLN A 71 -13.52 2.64 -3.04
N ARG A 72 -12.24 2.96 -3.29
CA ARG A 72 -11.45 2.27 -4.32
C ARG A 72 -11.39 0.76 -4.09
N LEU A 73 -11.30 0.30 -2.83
CA LEU A 73 -11.30 -1.12 -2.48
C LEU A 73 -12.65 -1.80 -2.74
N LEU A 74 -13.76 -1.12 -2.39
CA LEU A 74 -15.13 -1.61 -2.60
C LEU A 74 -15.50 -1.68 -4.09
N ASP A 75 -14.94 -0.79 -4.90
CA ASP A 75 -15.14 -0.75 -6.35
C ASP A 75 -14.29 -1.78 -7.10
N LEU A 76 -13.41 -2.54 -6.41
CA LEU A 76 -12.57 -3.52 -7.08
C LEU A 76 -13.40 -4.70 -7.61
N PRO A 77 -13.19 -5.11 -8.88
CA PRO A 77 -13.83 -6.29 -9.46
C PRO A 77 -13.21 -7.59 -8.91
N LEU A 78 -13.54 -7.95 -7.66
CA LEU A 78 -13.01 -9.11 -6.97
C LEU A 78 -13.92 -10.33 -7.10
N ASP A 79 -13.31 -11.51 -7.16
CA ASP A 79 -14.08 -12.75 -6.99
C ASP A 79 -14.34 -13.08 -5.51
N HIS A 80 -15.30 -13.97 -5.26
CA HIS A 80 -15.71 -14.39 -3.91
C HIS A 80 -14.60 -15.03 -3.07
N ARG A 81 -13.49 -15.48 -3.68
CA ARG A 81 -12.36 -16.03 -2.91
C ARG A 81 -11.43 -14.94 -2.40
N ARG A 82 -11.43 -13.77 -3.05
CA ARG A 82 -10.58 -12.62 -2.69
C ARG A 82 -11.35 -11.55 -1.91
N SER A 83 -12.68 -11.62 -1.88
CA SER A 83 -13.51 -10.72 -1.06
C SER A 83 -13.09 -10.74 0.41
N GLY A 84 -12.78 -11.90 0.99
CA GLY A 84 -12.34 -11.98 2.39
C GLY A 84 -11.03 -11.23 2.69
N ILE A 85 -10.14 -11.10 1.71
CA ILE A 85 -8.91 -10.29 1.84
C ILE A 85 -9.26 -8.80 1.80
N ALA A 86 -10.15 -8.41 0.88
CA ALA A 86 -10.63 -7.03 0.81
C ALA A 86 -11.40 -6.64 2.08
N ASP A 87 -12.20 -7.53 2.65
CA ASP A 87 -12.90 -7.30 3.93
C ASP A 87 -11.92 -7.04 5.07
N GLU A 88 -10.80 -7.78 5.13
CA GLU A 88 -9.75 -7.55 6.12
C GLU A 88 -9.08 -6.17 5.93
N VAL A 89 -8.81 -5.77 4.69
CA VAL A 89 -8.25 -4.45 4.37
C VAL A 89 -9.26 -3.34 4.71
N ASP A 90 -10.53 -3.50 4.35
CA ASP A 90 -11.61 -2.57 4.65
C ASP A 90 -11.74 -2.31 6.15
N GLU A 91 -11.80 -3.37 6.96
CA GLU A 91 -11.89 -3.26 8.42
C GLU A 91 -10.73 -2.45 8.97
N ARG A 92 -9.51 -2.69 8.47
CA ARG A 92 -8.33 -1.95 8.90
C ARG A 92 -8.44 -0.47 8.53
N LEU A 93 -8.83 -0.13 7.30
CA LEU A 93 -9.04 1.26 6.89
C LEU A 93 -10.09 1.95 7.77
N ARG A 94 -11.19 1.26 8.08
CA ARG A 94 -12.23 1.76 9.00
C ARG A 94 -11.70 2.04 10.40
N VAL A 95 -10.88 1.14 10.95
CA VAL A 95 -10.23 1.37 12.25
C VAL A 95 -9.35 2.62 12.22
N ARG A 96 -8.53 2.84 11.16
CA ARG A 96 -7.69 4.05 11.06
C ARG A 96 -8.53 5.33 11.04
N MET A 97 -9.60 5.35 10.25
CA MET A 97 -10.52 6.49 10.19
C MET A 97 -11.20 6.74 11.54
N ALA A 98 -11.69 5.69 12.20
CA ALA A 98 -12.33 5.80 13.50
C ALA A 98 -11.38 6.37 14.56
N THR A 99 -10.12 5.90 14.59
CA THR A 99 -9.09 6.43 15.49
C THR A 99 -8.81 7.91 15.23
N LEU A 100 -8.69 8.34 13.98
CA LEU A 100 -8.50 9.76 13.62
C LEU A 100 -9.69 10.62 14.05
N CYS A 101 -10.92 10.15 13.81
CA CYS A 101 -12.14 10.85 14.24
C CYS A 101 -12.22 10.97 15.76
N ALA A 102 -11.93 9.91 16.50
CA ALA A 102 -11.91 9.92 17.96
C ALA A 102 -10.83 10.88 18.50
N ALA A 103 -9.64 10.85 17.91
CA ALA A 103 -8.55 11.76 18.28
C ALA A 103 -8.92 13.22 18.03
N LEU A 104 -9.58 13.54 16.90
CA LEU A 104 -10.09 14.87 16.61
C LEU A 104 -11.12 15.34 17.64
N GLN A 105 -12.08 14.47 17.98
CA GLN A 105 -13.11 14.78 18.96
C GLN A 105 -12.50 15.10 20.32
N LEU A 106 -11.56 14.27 20.78
CA LEU A 106 -10.87 14.47 22.06
C LEU A 106 -9.99 15.73 22.04
N ALA A 107 -9.28 15.99 20.94
CA ALA A 107 -8.35 17.12 20.84
C ALA A 107 -9.04 18.48 20.76
N PHE A 108 -10.18 18.57 20.08
CA PHE A 108 -10.86 19.85 19.80
C PHE A 108 -12.18 19.99 20.57
N THR A 109 -12.31 19.31 21.72
CA THR A 109 -13.46 19.49 22.61
C THR A 109 -13.42 20.88 23.25
N ALA A 110 -14.49 21.67 23.11
CA ALA A 110 -14.54 23.04 23.61
C ALA A 110 -14.47 23.16 25.15
N ASN A 111 -14.96 22.16 25.89
CA ASN A 111 -14.95 22.11 27.36
C ASN A 111 -14.50 20.72 27.83
N PRO A 112 -13.20 20.41 27.82
CA PRO A 112 -12.71 19.09 28.20
C PRO A 112 -12.87 18.86 29.70
N SER A 113 -13.47 17.73 30.07
CA SER A 113 -13.42 17.25 31.45
C SER A 113 -12.03 16.66 31.76
N VAL A 114 -11.71 16.45 33.05
CA VAL A 114 -10.48 15.74 33.46
C VAL A 114 -10.39 14.36 32.79
N LEU A 115 -11.52 13.67 32.65
CA LEU A 115 -11.58 12.38 31.96
C LEU A 115 -11.28 12.53 30.46
N THR A 116 -11.86 13.54 29.80
CA THR A 116 -11.61 13.84 28.38
C THR A 116 -10.13 14.16 28.14
N GLU A 117 -9.52 14.94 29.01
CA GLU A 117 -8.09 15.30 28.91
C GLU A 117 -7.20 14.09 29.15
N SER A 118 -7.53 13.24 30.12
CA SER A 118 -6.81 11.98 30.34
C SER A 118 -6.91 11.04 29.13
N ALA A 119 -8.09 10.95 28.50
CA ALA A 119 -8.31 10.17 27.28
C ALA A 119 -7.56 10.76 26.08
N ARG A 120 -7.49 12.09 25.97
CA ARG A 120 -6.73 12.79 24.92
C ARG A 120 -5.23 12.51 25.04
N LEU A 121 -4.67 12.58 26.24
CA LEU A 121 -3.27 12.25 26.49
C LEU A 121 -2.98 10.75 26.31
N ALA A 122 -3.99 9.91 26.51
CA ALA A 122 -3.95 8.48 26.27
C ALA A 122 -4.35 8.07 24.84
N ILE A 123 -4.51 9.02 23.89
CA ILE A 123 -4.80 8.69 22.49
C ILE A 123 -3.75 7.67 22.03
N PRO A 124 -4.18 6.45 21.65
CA PRO A 124 -3.24 5.44 21.22
C PRO A 124 -2.62 5.90 19.90
N GLY A 125 -1.30 5.78 19.79
CA GLY A 125 -0.66 5.68 18.48
C GLY A 125 -1.19 4.43 17.75
N LEU A 126 -1.03 4.38 16.42
CA LEU A 126 -1.38 3.22 15.62
C LEU A 126 -0.58 1.97 16.03
N GLY A 127 0.62 2.13 16.59
CA GLY A 127 1.36 1.05 17.25
C GLY A 127 1.48 -0.23 16.41
N SER A 128 1.13 -1.38 17.01
CA SER A 128 1.23 -2.73 16.42
C SER A 128 0.35 -2.97 15.18
N GLU A 129 -0.64 -2.12 14.93
CA GLU A 129 -1.55 -2.24 13.79
C GLU A 129 -0.86 -1.95 12.45
N THR A 130 0.15 -1.09 12.44
CA THR A 130 0.99 -0.76 11.27
C THR A 130 1.75 -1.99 10.77
N GLY A 131 2.32 -2.78 11.70
CA GLY A 131 3.02 -4.03 11.38
C GLY A 131 2.10 -5.02 10.68
N ARG A 132 0.83 -5.10 11.11
CA ARG A 132 -0.12 -6.03 10.52
C ARG A 132 -0.45 -5.71 9.06
N LEU A 133 -0.46 -4.45 8.61
CA LEU A 133 -0.75 -4.11 7.21
C LEU A 133 0.43 -4.47 6.31
N LEU A 134 1.66 -4.26 6.80
CA LEU A 134 2.88 -4.69 6.14
C LEU A 134 2.99 -6.22 6.06
N ASP A 135 2.56 -6.93 7.10
CA ASP A 135 2.49 -8.40 7.09
C ASP A 135 1.44 -8.91 6.11
N LEU A 136 0.28 -8.24 6.01
CA LEU A 136 -0.73 -8.55 5.01
C LEU A 136 -0.19 -8.32 3.59
N ARG A 137 0.47 -7.18 3.36
CA ARG A 137 1.17 -6.88 2.10
C ARG A 137 2.18 -7.98 1.75
N ALA A 138 3.05 -8.36 2.68
CA ALA A 138 4.07 -9.38 2.44
C ALA A 138 3.46 -10.72 2.02
N ARG A 139 2.37 -11.14 2.69
CA ARG A 139 1.62 -12.35 2.34
C ARG A 139 1.02 -12.26 0.94
N LEU A 140 0.42 -11.13 0.57
CA LEU A 140 -0.18 -10.95 -0.76
C LEU A 140 0.85 -10.86 -1.88
N VAL A 141 1.99 -10.22 -1.64
CA VAL A 141 3.12 -10.19 -2.59
C VAL A 141 3.68 -11.59 -2.83
N ALA A 142 3.80 -12.43 -1.79
CA ALA A 142 4.20 -13.82 -1.97
C ALA A 142 3.20 -14.59 -2.86
N GLN A 143 1.90 -14.44 -2.60
CA GLN A 143 0.85 -15.07 -3.43
C GLN A 143 0.84 -14.56 -4.89
N LEU A 144 1.14 -13.28 -5.10
CA LEU A 144 1.30 -12.70 -6.43
C LEU A 144 2.45 -13.34 -7.21
N LEU A 145 3.60 -13.51 -6.56
CA LEU A 145 4.78 -14.14 -7.16
C LEU A 145 4.50 -15.60 -7.52
N GLU A 146 3.82 -16.34 -6.63
CA GLU A 146 3.39 -17.72 -6.88
C GLU A 146 2.38 -17.82 -8.03
N ALA A 147 1.42 -16.87 -8.11
CA ALA A 147 0.44 -16.81 -9.19
C ALA A 147 1.09 -16.50 -10.54
N GLY A 148 2.08 -15.59 -10.57
CA GLY A 148 2.85 -15.27 -11.78
C GLY A 148 3.78 -16.42 -12.22
N GLU A 149 4.29 -17.21 -11.27
CA GLU A 149 5.10 -18.40 -11.57
C GLU A 149 4.25 -19.56 -12.09
N SER A 150 3.01 -19.70 -11.60
CA SER A 150 2.02 -20.68 -12.09
C SER A 150 1.45 -20.33 -13.47
N ALA A 151 1.42 -19.06 -13.85
CA ALA A 151 1.04 -18.59 -15.20
C ALA A 151 2.15 -18.80 -16.24
N ARG A 152 3.36 -19.21 -15.84
CA ARG A 152 4.41 -19.61 -16.77
C ARG A 152 4.00 -20.94 -17.40
N PRO A 153 3.84 -21.03 -18.74
CA PRO A 153 3.46 -22.29 -19.38
C PRO A 153 4.47 -23.37 -18.97
N PRO A 154 4.05 -24.64 -18.78
CA PRO A 154 4.98 -25.72 -18.54
C PRO A 154 6.03 -25.66 -19.64
N SER A 155 7.29 -25.56 -19.24
CA SER A 155 8.43 -25.68 -20.13
C SER A 155 8.28 -27.04 -20.82
N PHE A 156 7.69 -27.05 -22.02
CA PHE A 156 7.67 -28.24 -22.85
C PHE A 156 9.13 -28.58 -23.15
N PRO A 157 9.62 -29.78 -22.79
CA PRO A 157 10.99 -30.21 -23.07
C PRO A 157 11.29 -30.44 -24.58
N GLY A 158 10.53 -29.80 -25.48
CA GLY A 158 10.60 -30.02 -26.93
C GLY A 158 11.15 -28.87 -27.76
N LEU A 159 11.27 -27.63 -27.23
CA LEU A 159 11.71 -26.46 -28.01
C LEU A 159 13.11 -25.93 -27.67
N THR A 160 13.74 -26.42 -26.60
CA THR A 160 15.17 -26.15 -26.32
C THR A 160 16.12 -26.93 -27.24
N ALA A 161 15.61 -27.90 -28.00
CA ALA A 161 16.38 -28.61 -29.02
C ALA A 161 16.63 -27.78 -30.28
N LEU A 162 15.84 -26.73 -30.55
CA LEU A 162 15.93 -25.92 -31.79
C LEU A 162 16.56 -24.54 -31.62
N LEU A 163 16.88 -24.11 -30.39
CA LEU A 163 17.61 -22.85 -30.12
C LEU A 163 19.07 -23.05 -29.68
N LYS A 164 19.58 -24.30 -29.75
CA LYS A 164 20.99 -24.60 -29.47
C LYS A 164 21.95 -24.29 -30.63
N SER A 165 21.47 -23.73 -31.73
CA SER A 165 22.26 -23.29 -32.88
C SER A 165 22.42 -21.78 -32.93
N SER A 166 23.02 -21.18 -31.89
CA SER A 166 23.65 -19.86 -32.01
C SER A 166 24.67 -19.64 -30.88
N PRO A 167 25.98 -19.70 -31.16
CA PRO A 167 27.00 -19.47 -30.16
C PRO A 167 27.18 -17.96 -29.98
N LEU A 168 26.43 -17.36 -29.08
CA LEU A 168 26.78 -16.03 -28.57
C LEU A 168 27.88 -16.18 -27.51
N SER A 169 29.02 -15.57 -27.81
CA SER A 169 30.26 -15.69 -27.03
C SER A 169 30.07 -15.29 -25.56
N PRO A 170 30.82 -15.92 -24.63
CA PRO A 170 30.68 -15.71 -23.18
C PRO A 170 30.88 -14.26 -22.74
N ARG A 171 31.54 -13.43 -23.56
CA ARG A 171 31.69 -11.98 -23.33
C ARG A 171 30.38 -11.21 -23.49
N ARG A 172 29.50 -11.59 -24.43
CA ARG A 172 28.18 -10.92 -24.61
C ARG A 172 27.19 -11.31 -23.52
N ARG A 173 27.24 -12.55 -23.00
CA ARG A 173 26.42 -12.97 -21.86
C ARG A 173 26.78 -12.22 -20.57
N ARG A 174 28.05 -12.00 -20.30
CA ARG A 174 28.48 -11.22 -19.12
C ARG A 174 28.10 -9.74 -19.24
N ALA A 175 28.16 -9.16 -20.43
CA ALA A 175 27.74 -7.77 -20.66
C ALA A 175 26.22 -7.57 -20.46
N LEU A 176 25.39 -8.52 -20.91
CA LEU A 176 23.93 -8.45 -20.72
C LEU A 176 23.52 -8.65 -19.25
N ILE A 177 24.18 -9.55 -18.52
CA ILE A 177 23.90 -9.76 -17.09
C ILE A 177 24.38 -8.55 -16.27
N ALA A 178 25.55 -7.97 -16.60
CA ALA A 178 26.02 -6.75 -15.94
C ALA A 178 25.12 -5.54 -16.20
N ALA A 179 24.59 -5.38 -17.43
CA ALA A 179 23.65 -4.32 -17.76
C ALA A 179 22.30 -4.47 -17.04
N ALA A 180 21.81 -5.69 -16.89
CA ALA A 180 20.57 -5.96 -16.15
C ALA A 180 20.73 -5.72 -14.63
N VAL A 181 21.90 -6.03 -14.05
CA VAL A 181 22.16 -5.79 -12.62
C VAL A 181 22.39 -4.30 -12.32
N ALA A 182 23.00 -3.54 -13.25
CA ALA A 182 23.17 -2.09 -13.09
C ALA A 182 21.85 -1.31 -13.13
N ALA A 183 20.88 -1.75 -13.95
CA ALA A 183 19.56 -1.10 -14.06
C ALA A 183 18.69 -1.24 -12.79
N VAL A 184 18.95 -2.24 -11.94
CA VAL A 184 18.17 -2.49 -10.73
C VAL A 184 18.78 -1.82 -9.49
N LEU A 185 20.10 -1.61 -9.45
CA LEU A 185 20.79 -1.05 -8.28
C LEU A 185 20.92 0.49 -8.29
N LEU A 186 20.87 1.13 -9.46
CA LEU A 186 20.98 2.60 -9.59
C LEU A 186 19.86 3.41 -8.91
N PRO A 187 18.57 3.03 -8.94
CA PRO A 187 17.53 3.82 -8.26
C PRO A 187 17.54 3.65 -6.74
N VAL A 188 18.13 2.58 -6.20
CA VAL A 188 18.18 2.30 -4.76
C VAL A 188 19.28 3.12 -4.06
N VAL A 189 20.43 3.33 -4.72
CA VAL A 189 21.53 4.13 -4.16
C VAL A 189 21.27 5.65 -4.26
N ALA A 190 20.50 6.08 -5.27
CA ALA A 190 20.08 7.49 -5.41
C ALA A 190 19.05 7.91 -4.33
N LEU A 191 18.19 6.99 -3.86
CA LEU A 191 17.26 7.28 -2.76
C LEU A 191 17.97 7.35 -1.38
N LEU A 192 19.06 6.61 -1.19
CA LEU A 192 19.81 6.56 0.07
C LEU A 192 20.76 7.75 0.26
N THR A 193 21.20 8.42 -0.81
CA THR A 193 22.13 9.56 -0.73
C THR A 193 21.43 10.91 -0.49
N VAL A 194 20.16 11.06 -0.90
CA VAL A 194 19.38 12.29 -0.63
C VAL A 194 18.96 12.40 0.85
N ALA A 195 18.81 11.27 1.55
CA ALA A 195 18.42 11.26 2.96
C ALA A 195 19.56 11.64 3.94
N ALA A 196 20.81 11.74 3.47
CA ALA A 196 21.98 11.92 4.33
C ALA A 196 22.52 13.37 4.42
N HIS A 197 21.97 14.36 3.70
CA HIS A 197 22.54 15.72 3.62
C HIS A 197 21.57 16.89 3.92
N GLY A 198 20.41 16.60 4.52
CA GLY A 198 19.41 17.63 4.85
C GLY A 198 19.41 18.10 6.31
N SER A 199 20.56 18.51 6.87
CA SER A 199 20.59 19.25 8.14
C SER A 199 20.52 20.76 7.90
N PRO A 200 19.45 21.47 8.31
CA PRO A 200 19.43 22.93 8.26
C PRO A 200 20.22 23.53 9.44
N PRO A 201 20.95 24.65 9.24
CA PRO A 201 21.67 25.33 10.31
C PRO A 201 20.74 26.15 11.22
N HIS A 202 21.06 26.15 12.51
CA HIS A 202 20.48 27.00 13.55
C HIS A 202 20.62 28.50 13.21
N PRO A 203 19.57 29.33 13.38
CA PRO A 203 19.76 30.77 13.47
C PRO A 203 20.24 31.16 14.87
N ALA A 204 21.36 31.87 14.89
CA ALA A 204 21.96 32.48 16.07
C ALA A 204 21.10 33.64 16.60
N SER A 205 21.17 33.78 17.92
CA SER A 205 20.66 34.86 18.77
C SER A 205 21.11 36.25 18.33
N SER A 206 20.22 37.22 18.50
CA SER A 206 20.54 38.62 18.87
C SER A 206 19.45 39.11 19.81
#